data_AF-A0A948B5F1-F1
#
_entry.id   AF-A0A948B5F1-F1
#
_cell.length_a   1.000
_cell.length_b   1.000
_cell.length_c   1.000
_cell.angle_alpha   90.00
_cell.angle_beta   90.00
_cell.angle_gamma   90.00
#
_symmetry.space_group_name_H-M   'P 1'
#
loop_
_entity.id
_entity.type
_entity.pdbx_description
1 polymer ?
#
loop_
_entity_poly.entity_id
_entity_poly.type
_entity_poly.pdbx_seq_one_letter_code
_entity_poly.pdbx_strand_id
1 'polypeptide(L)'
;MRRDLSSRTRHGEGISVFVFDENPVKQPEGFRVCPLGLQFYSPREIQEFQMMEFRLAVPGNGRTPQNIHCSGVVVHCKPLEDRAMFRVWIKFLDLPEAQREQIKCLAKAGKHLCPYCENF
;
A
#
# COMPACT_ATOMS: atom_id res chain seq x y z
N MET A 1 -23.59 -22.98 -29.78
CA MET A 1 -24.78 -22.57 -28.99
C MET A 1 -24.35 -22.33 -27.55
N ARG A 2 -24.52 -21.09 -27.05
CA ARG A 2 -24.71 -20.62 -25.65
C ARG A 2 -23.86 -21.28 -24.53
N ARG A 3 -22.83 -20.57 -24.04
CA ARG A 3 -22.81 -19.75 -22.80
C ARG A 3 -22.93 -20.60 -21.53
N ASP A 4 -21.85 -20.60 -20.72
CA ASP A 4 -22.03 -20.17 -19.35
C ASP A 4 -20.88 -19.27 -18.88
N LEU A 5 -21.25 -18.02 -18.63
CA LEU A 5 -20.45 -16.97 -18.02
C LEU A 5 -20.59 -17.15 -16.51
N SER A 6 -19.53 -17.58 -15.83
CA SER A 6 -19.42 -17.34 -14.39
C SER A 6 -18.21 -16.44 -14.13
N SER A 7 -18.41 -15.17 -14.46
CA SER A 7 -17.61 -14.05 -13.99
C SER A 7 -17.81 -13.89 -12.48
N ARG A 8 -17.02 -14.62 -11.68
CA ARG A 8 -16.77 -14.26 -10.29
C ARG A 8 -15.70 -13.18 -10.26
N THR A 9 -16.12 -11.93 -10.36
CA THR A 9 -15.34 -10.76 -9.97
C THR A 9 -15.00 -10.90 -8.48
N ARG A 10 -13.75 -11.25 -8.17
CA ARG A 10 -13.23 -11.22 -6.79
C ARG A 10 -13.04 -9.76 -6.40
N HIS A 11 -14.02 -9.17 -5.71
CA HIS A 11 -13.86 -7.90 -5.00
C HIS A 11 -12.98 -8.06 -3.75
N GLY A 12 -11.68 -8.28 -3.94
CA GLY A 12 -10.78 -8.52 -2.82
C GLY A 12 -9.29 -8.46 -3.13
N GLU A 13 -8.88 -7.84 -4.23
CA GLU A 13 -7.45 -7.62 -4.48
C GLU A 13 -7.00 -6.42 -3.63
N GLY A 14 -6.53 -6.72 -2.41
CA GLY A 14 -5.95 -5.73 -1.51
C GLY A 14 -4.61 -5.20 -2.02
N ILE A 15 -4.20 -4.03 -1.51
CA ILE A 15 -2.91 -3.43 -1.84
C ILE A 15 -1.81 -4.24 -1.15
N SER A 16 -0.84 -4.72 -1.94
CA SER A 16 0.34 -5.42 -1.41
C SER A 16 1.56 -4.53 -1.52
N VAL A 17 2.27 -4.37 -0.41
CA VAL A 17 3.49 -3.56 -0.32
C VAL A 17 4.69 -4.48 -0.30
N PHE A 18 5.59 -4.29 -1.28
CA PHE A 18 6.87 -4.97 -1.33
C PHE A 18 7.94 -3.98 -0.89
N VAL A 19 8.75 -4.40 0.08
CA VAL A 19 9.85 -3.61 0.62
C VAL A 19 11.10 -4.45 0.51
N PHE A 20 12.16 -3.86 -0.05
CA PHE A 20 13.47 -4.46 -0.31
C PHE A 20 13.51 -5.44 -1.51
N ASP A 21 12.94 -6.66 -1.45
CA ASP A 21 12.57 -7.42 -2.68
C ASP A 21 11.90 -8.81 -2.50
N GLU A 22 11.92 -9.49 -1.34
CA GLU A 22 11.74 -10.96 -1.42
C GLU A 22 10.42 -11.55 -0.93
N ASN A 23 9.62 -10.89 -0.08
CA ASN A 23 8.29 -11.41 0.28
C ASN A 23 7.32 -10.28 0.65
N PRO A 24 6.09 -10.24 0.07
CA PRO A 24 5.09 -9.28 0.46
C PRO A 24 4.65 -9.56 1.89
N VAL A 25 4.82 -8.59 2.79
CA VAL A 25 4.24 -8.68 4.13
C VAL A 25 2.75 -8.43 4.00
N LYS A 26 1.93 -9.41 4.39
CA LYS A 26 0.48 -9.23 4.45
C LYS A 26 0.17 -8.13 5.46
N GLN A 27 -0.39 -7.03 4.97
CA GLN A 27 -0.65 -5.86 5.79
C GLN A 27 -1.87 -6.12 6.71
N PRO A 28 -1.81 -5.76 8.00
CA PRO A 28 -2.91 -5.96 8.95
C PRO A 28 -4.04 -4.93 8.73
N GLU A 29 -5.18 -5.10 9.41
CA GLU A 29 -6.37 -4.24 9.27
C GLU A 29 -6.09 -2.74 9.48
N GLY A 30 -5.11 -2.39 10.32
CA GLY A 30 -4.67 -1.00 10.54
C GLY A 30 -3.75 -0.43 9.45
N PHE A 31 -3.59 -1.11 8.31
CA PHE A 31 -2.84 -0.61 7.16
C PHE A 31 -3.48 0.65 6.61
N ARG A 32 -2.63 1.64 6.32
CA ARG A 32 -3.07 2.91 5.76
C ARG A 32 -2.21 3.26 4.55
N VAL A 33 -2.85 3.72 3.48
CA VAL A 33 -2.18 4.25 2.28
C VAL A 33 -3.01 5.39 1.70
N CYS A 34 -2.33 6.40 1.19
CA CYS A 34 -2.93 7.58 0.60
C CYS A 34 -1.96 8.20 -0.43
N PRO A 35 -2.37 9.22 -1.19
CA PRO A 35 -1.48 9.88 -2.14
C PRO A 35 -0.23 10.53 -1.54
N LEU A 36 -0.19 10.74 -0.22
CA LEU A 36 0.94 11.35 0.49
C LEU A 36 1.96 10.33 0.99
N GLY A 37 1.56 9.07 1.15
CA GLY A 37 2.38 8.10 1.85
C GLY A 37 1.65 6.82 2.21
N LEU A 38 2.40 5.92 2.84
CA LEU A 38 1.89 4.63 3.30
C LEU A 38 2.41 4.31 4.70
N GLN A 39 1.71 3.42 5.38
CA GLN A 39 2.15 2.79 6.60
C GLN A 39 2.32 1.29 6.34
N PHE A 40 3.47 0.72 6.68
CA PHE A 40 3.69 -0.73 6.59
C PHE A 40 4.32 -1.28 7.87
N TYR A 41 4.48 -2.60 7.92
CA TYR A 41 5.04 -3.31 9.06
C TYR A 41 6.32 -4.06 8.66
N SER A 42 7.35 -3.92 9.49
CA SER A 42 8.69 -4.48 9.26
C SER A 42 9.13 -5.30 10.48
N PRO A 43 9.80 -6.45 10.31
CA PRO A 43 10.42 -7.17 11.43
C PRO A 43 11.69 -6.47 11.95
N ARG A 44 12.18 -5.46 11.23
CA ARG A 44 13.38 -4.68 11.55
C ARG A 44 13.03 -3.22 11.76
N GLU A 45 13.74 -2.59 12.68
CA GLU A 45 13.73 -1.14 12.81
C GLU A 45 14.31 -0.53 11.53
N ILE A 46 13.68 0.53 11.05
CA ILE A 46 14.15 1.27 9.88
C ILE A 46 14.42 2.69 10.34
N GLN A 47 15.59 3.21 9.97
CA GLN A 47 16.03 4.51 10.42
C GLN A 47 15.11 5.62 9.87
N GLU A 48 14.72 6.56 10.72
CA GLU A 48 14.01 7.76 10.28
C GLU A 48 14.89 8.58 9.32
N PHE A 49 14.25 9.25 8.36
CA PHE A 49 14.86 9.96 7.24
C PHE A 49 15.62 9.09 6.23
N GLN A 50 15.60 7.76 6.39
CA GLN A 50 16.09 6.85 5.36
C GLN A 50 15.22 6.94 4.10
N MET A 51 15.86 7.11 2.95
CA MET A 51 15.21 7.01 1.64
C MET A 51 15.11 5.56 1.21
N MET A 52 14.00 5.22 0.57
CA MET A 52 13.68 3.85 0.16
C MET A 52 12.93 3.86 -1.16
N GLU A 53 13.13 2.80 -1.95
CA GLU A 53 12.32 2.51 -3.13
C GLU A 53 11.19 1.53 -2.77
N PHE A 54 10.03 1.73 -3.39
CA PHE A 54 8.82 0.97 -3.15
C PHE A 54 8.23 0.46 -4.45
N ARG A 55 7.74 -0.78 -4.39
CA ARG A 55 6.85 -1.35 -5.39
C ARG A 55 5.52 -1.69 -4.75
N LEU A 56 4.47 -1.02 -5.20
CA LEU A 56 3.10 -1.25 -4.77
C LEU A 56 2.40 -2.06 -5.85
N ALA A 57 1.96 -3.26 -5.52
CA ALA A 57 1.06 -4.02 -6.39
C ALA A 57 -0.37 -3.58 -6.10
N VAL A 58 -1.02 -3.01 -7.11
CA VAL A 58 -2.42 -2.56 -7.07
C VAL A 58 -3.27 -3.32 -8.09
N PRO A 59 -4.59 -3.44 -7.85
CA PRO A 59 -5.50 -3.99 -8.86
C PRO A 59 -5.42 -3.16 -10.14
N GLY A 60 -5.17 -3.80 -11.27
CA GLY A 60 -5.19 -3.15 -12.59
C GLY A 60 -6.61 -3.05 -13.15
N ASN A 61 -6.73 -2.47 -14.36
CA ASN A 61 -8.01 -2.36 -15.10
C ASN A 61 -8.52 -3.71 -15.67
N GLY A 62 -8.17 -4.84 -15.04
CA GLY A 62 -8.41 -6.19 -15.55
C GLY A 62 -7.99 -7.28 -14.55
N ARG A 63 -7.41 -8.39 -15.05
CA ARG A 63 -6.92 -9.51 -14.20
C ARG A 63 -5.43 -9.43 -13.85
N THR A 64 -4.74 -8.38 -14.31
CA THR A 64 -3.29 -8.26 -14.11
C THR A 64 -3.02 -7.16 -13.11
N PRO A 65 -2.32 -7.46 -12.00
CA PRO A 65 -1.86 -6.45 -11.06
C PRO A 65 -0.96 -5.43 -11.76
N GLN A 66 -1.16 -4.16 -11.46
CA GLN A 66 -0.27 -3.08 -11.88
C GLN A 66 0.74 -2.83 -10.78
N ASN A 67 2.00 -2.61 -11.15
CA ASN A 67 3.03 -2.18 -10.22
C ASN A 67 3.20 -0.66 -10.31
N ILE A 68 3.11 0.00 -9.17
CA ILE A 68 3.47 1.40 -8.99
C ILE A 68 4.84 1.43 -8.34
N HIS A 69 5.77 2.14 -8.97
CA HIS A 69 7.12 2.38 -8.47
C HIS A 69 7.22 3.82 -7.99
N CYS A 70 7.72 4.00 -6.77
CA CYS A 70 8.01 5.32 -6.21
C CYS A 70 9.08 5.20 -5.14
N SER A 71 9.75 6.31 -4.85
CA SER A 71 10.60 6.50 -3.69
C SER A 71 9.84 7.21 -2.57
N GLY A 72 10.32 7.00 -1.35
CA GLY A 72 9.77 7.60 -0.16
C GLY A 72 10.81 7.74 0.94
N VAL A 73 10.50 8.58 1.91
CA VAL A 73 11.32 8.77 3.12
C VAL A 73 10.59 8.25 4.34
N VAL A 74 11.30 7.55 5.21
CA VAL A 74 10.80 7.13 6.52
C VAL A 74 10.60 8.37 7.37
N VAL A 75 9.36 8.70 7.71
CA VAL A 75 9.05 9.86 8.56
C VAL A 75 8.84 9.47 10.01
N HIS A 76 8.56 8.18 10.27
CA HIS A 76 8.47 7.65 11.61
C HIS A 76 8.64 6.13 11.63
N CYS A 77 9.23 5.59 12.69
CA CYS A 77 9.31 4.16 12.95
C CYS A 77 9.04 3.89 14.44
N LYS A 78 8.06 3.03 14.76
CA LYS A 78 7.69 2.73 16.15
C LYS A 78 7.54 1.21 16.36
N PRO A 79 8.11 0.62 17.42
CA PRO A 79 7.82 -0.76 17.78
C PRO A 79 6.35 -0.95 18.16
N LEU A 80 5.78 -2.10 17.83
CA LEU A 80 4.47 -2.50 18.32
C LEU A 80 4.58 -3.12 19.71
N GLU A 81 3.68 -2.75 20.61
CA GLU A 81 3.68 -3.26 21.99
C GLU A 81 3.36 -4.77 22.05
N ASP A 82 2.47 -5.24 21.16
CA ASP A 82 1.98 -6.63 21.18
C ASP A 82 2.66 -7.57 20.17
N ARG A 83 3.64 -7.09 19.40
CA ARG A 83 4.27 -7.86 18.31
C ARG A 83 5.74 -7.49 18.16
N ALA A 84 6.58 -8.47 17.82
CA ALA A 84 7.99 -8.26 17.43
C ALA A 84 8.10 -7.66 16.02
N MET A 85 7.47 -6.50 15.79
CA MET A 85 7.46 -5.77 14.53
C MET A 85 7.45 -4.26 14.80
N PHE A 86 7.91 -3.52 13.80
CA PHE A 86 7.88 -2.07 13.74
C PHE A 86 6.79 -1.63 12.78
N ARG A 87 6.03 -0.60 13.19
CA ARG A 87 5.17 0.16 12.29
C ARG A 87 5.98 1.31 11.72
N VAL A 88 6.02 1.39 10.39
CA VAL A 88 6.84 2.33 9.65
C VAL A 88 5.93 3.21 8.81
N TRP A 89 6.14 4.53 8.88
CA TRP A 89 5.43 5.51 8.07
C TRP A 89 6.35 6.10 7.02
N ILE A 90 5.88 6.11 5.79
CA ILE A 90 6.58 6.61 4.62
C ILE A 90 5.83 7.82 4.08
N LYS A 91 6.57 8.88 3.75
CA LYS A 91 6.11 9.95 2.87
C LYS A 91 6.64 9.69 1.46
N PHE A 92 5.76 9.62 0.47
CA PHE A 92 6.18 9.48 -0.92
C PHE A 92 6.88 10.76 -1.40
N LEU A 93 7.96 10.61 -2.17
CA LEU A 93 8.72 11.72 -2.73
C LEU A 93 8.32 11.99 -4.19
N ASP A 94 8.12 10.94 -4.97
CA ASP A 94 8.00 11.02 -6.44
C ASP A 94 6.82 10.21 -7.01
N LEU A 95 5.77 9.97 -6.20
CA LEU A 95 4.57 9.27 -6.67
C LEU A 95 3.95 9.98 -7.88
N PRO A 96 3.89 9.33 -9.07
CA PRO A 96 3.36 9.93 -10.30
C PRO A 96 1.91 10.39 -10.13
N GLU A 97 1.58 11.55 -10.71
CA GLU A 97 0.27 12.19 -10.55
C GLU A 97 -0.88 11.29 -11.00
N ALA A 98 -0.73 10.60 -12.14
CA ALA A 98 -1.72 9.65 -12.64
C ALA A 98 -2.01 8.50 -11.65
N GLN A 99 -1.03 8.14 -10.81
CA GLN A 99 -1.12 7.06 -9.84
C GLN A 99 -1.61 7.55 -8.46
N ARG A 100 -1.54 8.85 -8.17
CA ARG A 100 -2.08 9.46 -6.95
C ARG A 100 -3.58 9.24 -6.83
N GLU A 101 -4.34 9.58 -7.87
CA GLU A 101 -5.79 9.40 -7.88
C GLU A 101 -6.18 7.92 -7.81
N GLN A 102 -5.44 7.05 -8.50
CA GLN A 102 -5.65 5.61 -8.43
C GLN A 102 -5.47 5.09 -6.99
N ILE A 103 -4.37 5.48 -6.31
CA ILE A 103 -4.14 5.12 -4.91
C ILE A 103 -5.24 5.68 -4.00
N LYS A 104 -5.68 6.92 -4.19
CA LYS A 104 -6.79 7.52 -3.42
C LYS A 104 -8.06 6.67 -3.54
N CYS A 105 -8.45 6.33 -4.76
CA CYS A 105 -9.64 5.53 -5.05
C CYS A 105 -9.55 4.13 -4.43
N LEU A 106 -8.42 3.44 -4.60
CA LEU A 106 -8.21 2.10 -4.05
C LEU A 106 -8.19 2.10 -2.52
N ALA A 107 -7.50 3.07 -1.91
CA ALA A 107 -7.48 3.24 -0.47
C ALA A 107 -8.89 3.51 0.09
N LYS A 108 -9.68 4.32 -0.61
CA LYS A 108 -11.07 4.61 -0.23
C LYS A 108 -11.94 3.35 -0.30
N ALA A 109 -11.86 2.60 -1.39
CA ALA A 109 -12.61 1.36 -1.58
C ALA A 109 -12.22 0.28 -0.56
N GLY A 110 -10.93 0.16 -0.25
CA GLY A 110 -10.40 -0.80 0.73
C GLY A 110 -10.46 -0.34 2.19
N LYS A 111 -11.00 0.86 2.47
CA LYS A 111 -11.01 1.48 3.82
C LYS A 111 -9.60 1.60 4.44
N HIS A 112 -8.62 1.92 3.62
CA HIS A 112 -7.22 2.11 3.98
C HIS A 112 -6.80 3.59 3.97
N LEU A 113 -7.70 4.55 3.71
CA LEU A 113 -7.33 5.97 3.73
C LEU A 113 -6.83 6.39 5.11
N CYS A 114 -5.85 7.27 5.18
CA CYS A 114 -5.46 7.85 6.47
C CYS A 114 -6.57 8.79 6.99
N PRO A 115 -6.68 9.01 8.31
CA PRO A 115 -7.71 9.89 8.89
C PRO A 115 -7.71 11.30 8.30
N TYR A 116 -6.54 11.80 7.90
CA TYR A 116 -6.44 13.09 7.22
C TYR A 116 -7.17 13.07 5.87
N CYS A 117 -6.89 12.08 5.02
CA CYS A 117 -7.53 11.95 3.70
C CYS A 117 -8.96 11.41 3.75
N GLU A 118 -9.46 10.91 4.88
CA GLU A 118 -10.88 10.59 5.06
C GLU A 118 -11.75 11.85 5.15
N ASN A 119 -11.18 12.98 5.58
CA ASN A 119 -11.90 14.24 5.80
C ASN A 119 -11.87 15.20 4.59
N PHE A 120 -11.24 14.83 3.46
CA PHE A 120 -11.08 15.64 2.24
C PHE A 120 -11.23 14.82 0.94
#